data_AF-A0A8S3C0J4-F1
#
_entry.id   AF-A0A8S3C0J4-F1
#
_cell.length_a   1.000
_cell.length_b   1.000
_cell.length_c   1.000
_cell.angle_alpha   90.00
_cell.angle_beta   90.00
_cell.angle_gamma   90.00
#
_symmetry.space_group_name_H-M   'P 1'
#
loop_
_entity.id
_entity.type
_entity.pdbx_description
1 polymer ?
#
loop_
_entity_poly.entity_id
_entity_poly.type
_entity_poly.pdbx_seq_one_letter_code
_entity_poly.pdbx_strand_id
1 'polypeptide(L)' 'AVRFLKEDIISKFGTPRCILTDNGTHFTSTMMDELVKQIGATHLYSTPYHPQTNGQVERYNSTMDAKIAALSNLRKTDWD' A
#
# COMPACT_ATOMS: atom_id res chain seq x y z
N ALA A 1 6.14 4.32 4.98
CA ALA A 1 4.76 4.60 4.56
C ALA A 1 4.52 6.10 4.35
N VAL A 2 4.58 6.94 5.39
CA VAL A 2 4.24 8.38 5.33
C VAL A 2 5.05 9.17 4.29
N ARG A 3 6.37 8.99 4.24
CA ARG A 3 7.24 9.67 3.26
C ARG A 3 6.83 9.35 1.82
N PHE A 4 6.69 8.07 1.50
CA PHE A 4 6.26 7.60 0.18
C PHE A 4 4.87 8.16 -0.21
N LEU A 5 3.90 8.13 0.71
CA LEU A 5 2.58 8.69 0.45
C LEU A 5 2.65 10.19 0.16
N LYS A 6 3.47 10.94 0.89
CA LYS A 6 3.61 12.39 0.69
C LYS A 6 4.35 12.73 -0.61
N GLU A 7 5.52 12.15 -0.83
CA GLU A 7 6.45 12.52 -1.90
C GLU A 7 6.12 11.86 -3.24
N ASP A 8 5.73 10.59 -3.22
CA ASP A 8 5.52 9.80 -4.44
C ASP A 8 4.07 9.71 -4.88
N ILE A 9 3.13 9.84 -3.94
CA ILE A 9 1.70 9.75 -4.28
C ILE A 9 1.05 11.13 -4.29
N ILE A 10 0.98 11.79 -3.13
CA ILE A 10 0.24 13.04 -2.96
C ILE A 10 0.86 14.18 -3.79
N SER A 11 2.19 14.30 -3.78
CA SER A 11 2.86 15.35 -4.57
C SER A 11 2.72 15.16 -6.08
N LYS A 12 2.52 13.93 -6.57
CA LYS A 12 2.49 13.62 -8.02
C LYS A 12 1.06 13.54 -8.56
N PHE A 13 0.15 12.94 -7.80
CA PHE A 13 -1.22 12.64 -8.24
C PHE A 13 -2.29 13.45 -7.49
N GLY A 14 -1.91 14.20 -6.46
CA GLY A 14 -2.80 14.95 -5.60
C GLY A 14 -3.36 14.13 -4.43
N THR A 15 -4.23 14.77 -3.66
CA THR A 15 -4.77 14.19 -2.42
C THR A 15 -5.87 13.17 -2.71
N PRO A 16 -5.76 11.93 -2.21
CA PRO A 16 -6.82 10.94 -2.32
C PRO A 16 -8.00 11.26 -1.39
N ARG A 17 -9.21 10.86 -1.79
CA ARG A 17 -10.41 10.96 -0.93
C ARG A 17 -10.34 10.01 0.27
N CYS A 18 -9.88 8.79 0.05
CA CYS A 18 -9.73 7.78 1.09
C CYS A 18 -8.50 6.91 0.84
N ILE A 19 -7.89 6.45 1.93
CA ILE A 19 -6.77 5.51 1.92
C ILE A 19 -7.25 4.26 2.65
N LEU A 20 -7.13 3.09 2.01
CA LEU A 20 -7.45 1.80 2.61
C LEU A 20 -6.13 1.05 2.85
N THR A 21 -5.86 0.65 4.10
CA THR A 21 -4.67 -0.16 4.44
C THR A 21 -5.05 -1.38 5.25
N ASP A 22 -4.13 -2.33 5.33
CA ASP A 22 -4.20 -3.36 6.36
C ASP A 22 -3.87 -2.79 7.75
N ASN A 23 -3.95 -3.66 8.77
CA ASN A 23 -3.59 -3.32 10.14
C ASN A 23 -2.07 -3.43 10.40
N GLY A 24 -1.24 -3.30 9.36
CA GLY A 24 0.21 -3.28 9.52
C GLY A 24 0.64 -2.09 10.37
N THR A 25 1.59 -2.31 11.29
CA THR A 25 2.06 -1.29 12.25
C THR A 25 2.64 -0.04 11.58
N HIS A 26 3.15 -0.18 10.35
CA HIS A 26 3.62 0.93 9.52
C HIS A 26 2.51 1.86 9.03
N PHE A 27 1.27 1.37 8.97
CA PHE A 27 0.08 2.10 8.54
C PHE A 27 -0.81 2.51 9.71
N THR A 28 -0.70 1.89 10.87
CA THR A 28 -1.45 2.26 12.10
C THR A 28 -0.69 3.27 12.99
N SER A 29 0.31 3.98 12.44
CA SER A 29 1.12 4.91 13.24
C SER A 29 0.45 6.28 13.38
N THR A 30 0.71 6.97 14.50
CA THR A 30 0.22 8.33 14.75
C THR A 30 0.58 9.30 13.62
N MET A 31 1.73 9.14 12.98
CA MET A 31 2.13 9.98 11.84
C MET A 31 1.26 9.76 10.60
N MET A 32 0.72 8.55 10.41
CA MET A 32 -0.21 8.27 9.31
C MET A 32 -1.55 8.96 9.55
N ASP A 33 -2.06 8.89 10.79
CA ASP A 33 -3.29 9.57 11.18
C ASP A 33 -3.15 11.10 11.06
N GLU A 34 -1.99 11.66 11.44
CA GLU A 34 -1.69 13.08 11.27
C GLU A 34 -1.65 13.49 9.79
N LEU A 35 -0.99 12.71 8.94
CA LEU A 35 -0.94 12.97 7.50
C LEU A 35 -2.34 12.94 6.89
N VAL A 36 -3.13 11.92 7.20
CA VAL A 36 -4.50 11.75 6.69
C VAL A 36 -5.38 12.92 7.10
N LYS A 37 -5.30 13.36 8.36
CA LYS A 37 -6.00 14.55 8.85
C LYS A 37 -5.55 15.82 8.14
N GLN A 38 -4.24 15.99 7.94
CA GLN A 38 -3.67 17.18 7.27
C GLN A 38 -4.16 17.31 5.84
N ILE A 39 -4.29 16.20 5.12
CA ILE A 39 -4.75 16.20 3.72
C ILE A 39 -6.28 16.13 3.61
N GLY A 40 -7.01 15.92 4.71
CA GLY A 40 -8.47 15.79 4.69
C GLY A 40 -8.97 14.49 4.05
N ALA A 41 -8.13 13.45 4.02
CA ALA A 41 -8.53 12.12 3.55
C ALA A 41 -9.19 11.33 4.68
N THR A 42 -9.91 10.27 4.33
CA THR A 42 -10.39 9.27 5.30
C THR A 42 -9.51 8.03 5.26
N HIS A 43 -8.98 7.60 6.39
CA HIS A 43 -8.23 6.35 6.49
C HIS A 43 -9.15 5.23 6.95
N LEU A 44 -9.21 4.18 6.14
CA LEU A 44 -9.97 2.96 6.36
C LEU A 44 -9.00 1.81 6.61
N TYR A 45 -9.33 0.98 7.59
CA TYR A 45 -8.59 -0.23 7.90
C TYR A 45 -9.36 -1.45 7.38
N SER A 46 -8.69 -2.35 6.68
CA SER A 46 -9.29 -3.65 6.36
C SER A 46 -9.44 -4.45 7.66
N THR A 47 -10.59 -5.09 7.85
CA THR A 47 -10.77 -5.99 8.98
C THR A 47 -9.78 -7.16 8.90
N PRO A 48 -9.21 -7.60 10.05
CA PRO A 48 -8.38 -8.81 10.07
C PRO A 48 -9.15 -9.97 9.42
N TYR A 49 -8.50 -10.71 8.53
CA TYR A 49 -9.09 -11.87 7.85
C TYR A 49 -10.28 -11.58 6.91
N HIS A 50 -10.40 -10.36 6.36
CA HIS A 50 -11.33 -10.05 5.26
C HIS A 50 -10.59 -9.75 3.95
N PRO A 51 -10.11 -10.80 3.26
CA PRO A 51 -9.39 -10.68 1.99
C PRO A 51 -10.26 -10.09 0.86
N GLN A 52 -11.58 -9.97 1.03
CA GLN A 52 -12.42 -9.33 0.02
C GLN A 52 -12.23 -7.80 -0.05
N THR A 53 -12.02 -7.14 1.09
CA THR A 53 -11.86 -5.67 1.13
C THR A 53 -10.51 -5.25 0.54
N ASN A 54 -9.46 -6.06 0.77
CA ASN A 54 -8.13 -5.85 0.21
C ASN A 54 -7.83 -6.70 -1.04
N GLY A 55 -8.84 -7.43 -1.55
CA GLY A 55 -8.64 -8.48 -2.54
C GLY A 55 -8.15 -7.97 -3.89
N GLN A 56 -8.39 -6.70 -4.21
CA GLN A 56 -7.79 -6.08 -5.40
C GLN A 56 -6.27 -5.95 -5.26
N VAL A 57 -5.80 -5.48 -4.10
CA VAL A 57 -4.37 -5.35 -3.79
C VAL A 57 -3.73 -6.74 -3.73
N GLU A 58 -4.36 -7.70 -3.06
CA GLU A 58 -3.85 -9.08 -2.97
C GLU A 58 -3.71 -9.75 -4.34
N ARG A 59 -4.71 -9.63 -5.22
CA ARG A 59 -4.63 -10.15 -6.59
C ARG A 59 -3.54 -9.48 -7.41
N TYR A 60 -3.39 -8.16 -7.26
CA TYR A 60 -2.35 -7.42 -7.94
C TYR A 60 -0.96 -7.88 -7.47
N ASN A 61 -0.74 -8.01 -6.16
CA ASN A 61 0.51 -8.51 -5.59
C ASN A 61 0.82 -9.91 -6.10
N SER A 62 -0.16 -10.83 -6.07
CA SER A 62 0.03 -12.18 -6.61
C SER A 62 0.41 -12.19 -8.10
N THR A 63 -0.20 -11.31 -8.90
CA THR A 63 0.16 -11.17 -10.32
C THR A 63 1.56 -10.61 -10.50
N MET A 64 1.95 -9.64 -9.67
CA MET A 64 3.30 -9.05 -9.67
C MET A 64 4.35 -10.09 -9.28
N ASP A 65 4.11 -10.84 -8.20
CA ASP A 65 4.99 -11.93 -7.75
C ASP A 65 5.17 -12.98 -8.84
N ALA A 66 4.09 -13.38 -9.53
CA ALA A 66 4.17 -14.33 -10.63
C ALA A 66 5.00 -13.80 -11.81
N LYS A 67 4.84 -12.52 -12.17
CA LYS A 67 5.62 -11.89 -13.24
C LYS A 67 7.10 -11.82 -12.89
N ILE A 68 7.43 -11.39 -11.67
CA ILE A 68 8.83 -11.29 -11.28
C ILE A 68 9.45 -12.68 -11.13
N ALA A 69 8.71 -13.67 -10.62
CA ALA A 69 9.16 -15.06 -10.60
C ALA A 69 9.48 -15.59 -12.01
N ALA A 70 8.66 -15.24 -13.01
CA ALA A 70 8.90 -15.61 -14.40
C ALA A 70 10.12 -14.89 -15.03
N LEU A 71 10.42 -13.66 -14.60
CA LEU A 71 11.55 -12.87 -15.07
C LEU A 71 12.84 -13.12 -14.30
N SER A 72 12.75 -13.66 -13.08
CA SER A 72 13.91 -14.00 -12.26
C SER A 72 14.63 -15.21 -12.86
N ASN A 73 15.81 -14.99 -13.45
CA ASN A 73 16.67 -16.08 -13.89
C ASN A 73 17.00 -17.01 -12.69
N LEU A 74 17.29 -18.28 -12.99
CA LEU A 74 17.54 -19.47 -12.12
C LEU A 74 18.18 -19.25 -10.72
N ARG A 75 18.80 -18.10 -10.44
CA ARG A 75 19.37 -17.73 -9.14
C ARG A 75 18.40 -17.08 -8.15
N LYS A 76 17.25 -16.51 -8.57
CA LYS A 76 16.31 -15.80 -7.68
C LYS A 76 16.99 -14.81 -6.70
N THR A 77 18.07 -14.14 -7.11
CA THR A 77 18.87 -13.33 -6.19
C THR A 77 18.64 -11.83 -6.29
N ASP A 78 17.92 -11.34 -7.30
CA ASP A 78 17.79 -9.91 -7.53
C ASP A 78 16.40 -9.55 -8.06
N TRP A 79 15.78 -8.55 -7.42
CA TRP A 79 14.43 -8.02 -7.71
C TRP A 79 14.47 -6.51 -8.00
N ASP A 80 15.65 -5.88 -7.88
CA ASP A 80 15.90 -4.45 -8.19
C ASP A 80 16.24 -4.23 -9.68
#